data_AF-A0A2D8MEX8-F1
#
_entry.id   AF-A0A2D8MEX8-F1
#
_cell.length_a   1.000
_cell.length_b   1.000
_cell.length_c   1.000
_cell.angle_alpha   90.00
_cell.angle_beta   90.00
_cell.angle_gamma   90.00
#
_symmetry.space_group_name_H-M   'P 1'
#
loop_
_entity.id
_entity.type
_entity.pdbx_description
1 polymer ?
#
loop_
_entity_poly.entity_id
_entity_poly.type
_entity_poly.pdbx_seq_one_letter_code
_entity_poly.pdbx_strand_id
1 'polypeptide(L)'
;MMKSNFNMLAAFGACGLMACGEVRLETPAFFEKKTGLPLCSSARVENQTVGDHDFETDFTYSVNITMDQPCEDQFVSAISDRLGIDCPDLNYCDFLDDQSWSYTIERVRENQINFMLRAT
;
A
#
# COMPACT_ATOMS: atom_id res chain seq x y z
N MET A 1 33.48 48.32 18.11
CA MET A 1 33.43 47.74 19.47
C MET A 1 32.16 46.92 19.61
N MET A 2 32.30 45.81 20.31
CA MET A 2 31.40 44.67 20.42
C MET A 2 30.21 44.91 21.37
N LYS A 3 29.18 44.06 21.18
CA LYS A 3 28.18 43.55 22.14
C LYS A 3 26.94 44.41 22.44
N SER A 4 25.81 43.93 21.89
CA SER A 4 24.56 43.81 22.65
C SER A 4 24.17 42.34 22.67
N ASN A 5 24.34 41.69 23.82
CA ASN A 5 23.73 40.40 24.13
C ASN A 5 22.38 40.70 24.78
N PHE A 6 21.28 40.26 24.16
CA PHE A 6 19.99 40.19 24.81
C PHE A 6 19.52 38.73 24.88
N ASN A 7 19.20 38.36 26.10
CA ASN A 7 18.59 37.12 26.56
C ASN A 7 17.49 36.60 25.64
N MET A 8 17.37 35.27 25.51
CA MET A 8 16.20 34.56 26.05
C MET A 8 16.47 33.06 26.14
N LEU A 9 16.70 32.58 27.37
CA LEU A 9 16.38 31.20 27.72
C LEU A 9 14.85 31.07 27.69
N ALA A 10 14.34 30.28 26.77
CA ALA A 10 13.10 29.54 26.92
C ALA A 10 13.06 28.46 25.84
N ALA A 11 12.53 27.26 26.02
CA ALA A 11 12.18 26.45 27.17
C ALA A 11 11.63 25.16 26.55
N PHE A 12 11.50 24.12 27.39
CA PHE A 12 10.68 22.93 27.14
C PHE A 12 11.15 21.98 26.05
N GLY A 13 11.87 20.96 26.52
CA GLY A 13 11.74 19.62 25.95
C GLY A 13 10.26 19.25 25.87
N ALA A 14 9.73 19.30 24.66
CA ALA A 14 8.60 18.51 24.24
C ALA A 14 9.18 17.49 23.25
N CYS A 15 9.74 16.39 23.77
CA CYS A 15 9.61 15.12 23.07
C CYS A 15 8.11 14.77 23.15
N GLY A 16 7.35 15.47 22.30
CA GLY A 16 5.99 15.08 22.00
C GLY A 16 6.08 13.64 21.53
N LEU A 17 5.34 12.79 22.21
CA LEU A 17 4.84 11.53 21.70
C LEU A 17 4.08 11.83 20.40
N MET A 18 4.80 12.13 19.32
CA MET A 18 4.30 11.85 17.99
C MET A 18 4.30 10.33 17.96
N ALA A 19 3.09 9.78 18.09
CA ALA A 19 2.77 8.49 17.55
C ALA A 19 3.26 8.51 16.09
N CYS A 20 4.52 8.13 15.89
CA CYS A 20 4.98 7.60 14.63
C CYS A 20 4.21 6.30 14.49
N GLY A 21 2.96 6.38 14.03
CA GLY A 21 2.37 5.26 13.31
C GLY A 21 3.43 4.90 12.29
N GLU A 22 4.04 3.74 12.45
CA GLU A 22 5.11 3.28 11.57
C GLU A 22 4.52 3.34 10.16
N VAL A 23 4.88 4.36 9.39
CA VAL A 23 4.57 4.39 7.97
C VAL A 23 5.39 3.25 7.40
N ARG A 24 4.78 2.06 7.36
CA ARG A 24 5.37 0.89 6.72
C ARG A 24 5.68 1.33 5.30
N LEU A 25 6.98 1.41 4.99
CA LEU A 25 7.43 1.78 3.66
C LEU A 25 7.05 0.63 2.74
N GLU A 26 5.96 0.83 2.02
CA GLU A 26 5.49 -0.11 1.02
C GLU A 26 6.43 -0.05 -0.19
N THR A 27 6.84 -1.22 -0.68
CA THR A 27 7.75 -1.35 -1.82
C THR A 27 7.26 -2.48 -2.71
N PRO A 28 7.56 -2.45 -4.04
CA PRO A 28 7.23 -3.57 -4.92
C PRO A 28 7.72 -4.92 -4.38
N ALA A 29 8.94 -4.98 -3.83
CA ALA A 29 9.49 -6.20 -3.26
C ALA A 29 8.74 -6.70 -2.02
N PHE A 30 8.21 -5.80 -1.18
CA PHE A 30 7.39 -6.20 -0.04
C PHE A 30 6.02 -6.71 -0.49
N PHE A 31 5.39 -6.04 -1.46
CA PHE A 31 4.15 -6.48 -2.10
C PHE A 31 4.31 -7.90 -2.66
N GLU A 32 5.33 -8.14 -3.49
CA GLU A 32 5.60 -9.45 -4.09
C GLU A 32 5.79 -10.54 -3.03
N LYS A 33 6.52 -10.24 -1.95
CA LYS A 33 6.71 -11.17 -0.84
C LYS A 33 5.39 -11.49 -0.12
N LYS A 34 4.49 -10.52 0.00
CA LYS A 34 3.22 -10.65 0.73
C LYS A 34 2.14 -11.35 -0.10
N THR A 35 2.05 -11.05 -1.40
CA THR A 35 0.99 -11.51 -2.30
C THR A 35 1.42 -12.65 -3.22
N GLY A 36 2.73 -12.79 -3.46
CA GLY A 36 3.27 -13.68 -4.48
C GLY A 36 3.04 -13.22 -5.92
N LEU A 37 2.50 -12.01 -6.12
CA LEU A 37 2.25 -11.43 -7.44
C LEU A 37 3.41 -10.52 -7.84
N PRO A 38 4.10 -10.77 -8.97
CA PRO A 38 5.21 -9.95 -9.44
C PRO A 38 4.74 -8.55 -9.83
N LEU A 39 5.57 -7.53 -9.56
CA LEU A 39 5.40 -6.16 -10.04
C LEU A 39 6.60 -5.74 -10.87
N CYS A 40 6.37 -4.97 -11.92
CA CYS A 40 7.48 -4.44 -12.71
C CYS A 40 8.24 -3.36 -11.93
N SER A 41 9.49 -3.12 -12.32
CA SER A 41 10.34 -2.13 -11.66
C SER A 41 9.82 -0.68 -11.74
N SER A 42 8.92 -0.39 -12.68
CA SER A 42 8.25 0.91 -12.82
C SER A 42 7.11 1.12 -11.82
N ALA A 43 6.63 0.06 -11.17
CA ALA A 43 5.52 0.14 -10.25
C ALA A 43 5.88 0.89 -8.96
N ARG A 44 4.96 1.73 -8.49
CA ARG A 44 5.04 2.38 -7.20
C ARG A 44 3.88 1.90 -6.33
N VAL A 45 4.20 1.39 -5.15
CA VAL A 45 3.22 0.88 -4.21
C VAL A 45 3.08 1.85 -3.04
N GLU A 46 1.85 2.21 -2.70
CA GLU A 46 1.52 3.11 -1.60
C GLU A 46 0.53 2.41 -0.67
N ASN A 47 0.82 2.37 0.63
CA ASN A 47 -0.13 1.83 1.60
C ASN A 47 -1.45 2.63 1.59
N GLN A 48 -2.56 1.92 1.64
CA GLN A 48 -3.88 2.48 1.78
C GLN A 48 -4.50 2.02 3.09
N THR A 49 -4.82 2.96 3.96
CA THR A 49 -5.57 2.66 5.18
C THR A 49 -7.02 2.37 4.83
N VAL A 50 -7.54 1.22 5.27
CA VAL A 50 -8.93 0.83 5.10
C VAL A 50 -9.64 0.91 6.46
N GLY A 51 -10.38 2.00 6.66
CA GLY A 51 -11.14 2.25 7.89
C GLY A 51 -10.36 2.98 8.99
N ASP A 52 -11.04 3.29 10.09
CA ASP A 52 -10.50 4.13 11.18
C ASP A 52 -9.57 3.36 12.15
N HIS A 53 -9.57 2.02 12.08
CA HIS A 53 -8.94 1.11 13.04
C HIS A 53 -8.13 -0.01 12.35
N ASP A 54 -7.47 0.30 11.23
CA ASP A 54 -6.67 -0.70 10.47
C ASP A 54 -5.45 -1.24 11.26
N PHE A 55 -5.15 -0.62 12.41
CA PHE A 55 -4.15 -1.08 13.38
C PHE A 55 -4.72 -2.03 14.46
N GLU A 56 -6.04 -2.20 14.55
CA GLU A 56 -6.70 -3.03 15.57
C GLU A 56 -7.29 -4.34 15.03
N THR A 57 -7.36 -4.52 13.71
CA THR A 57 -7.69 -5.81 13.10
C THR A 57 -6.70 -6.14 11.99
N ASP A 58 -5.68 -6.92 12.34
CA ASP A 58 -4.54 -7.47 11.55
C ASP A 58 -4.90 -8.23 10.24
N PHE A 59 -6.13 -8.12 9.75
CA PHE A 59 -6.67 -9.01 8.74
C PHE A 59 -6.79 -8.39 7.35
N THR A 60 -6.56 -7.08 7.17
CA THR A 60 -6.63 -6.41 5.86
C THR A 60 -5.28 -5.82 5.46
N TYR A 61 -4.83 -6.10 4.25
CA TYR A 61 -3.69 -5.46 3.58
C TYR A 61 -4.21 -4.77 2.33
N SER A 62 -4.04 -3.45 2.24
CA SER A 62 -4.54 -2.66 1.11
C SER A 62 -3.49 -1.67 0.63
N VAL A 63 -3.31 -1.62 -0.68
CA VAL A 63 -2.33 -0.75 -1.34
C VAL A 63 -2.90 -0.15 -2.62
N ASN A 64 -2.43 1.04 -2.96
CA ASN A 64 -2.54 1.59 -4.30
C ASN A 64 -1.25 1.30 -5.07
N ILE A 65 -1.39 0.74 -6.26
CA ILE A 65 -0.28 0.44 -7.15
C ILE A 65 -0.41 1.35 -8.37
N THR A 66 0.58 2.20 -8.57
CA THR A 66 0.70 3.04 -9.77
C THR A 66 1.70 2.41 -10.73
N MET A 67 1.31 2.16 -11.96
CA MET A 67 2.16 1.50 -12.97
C MET A 67 1.79 1.97 -14.39
N ASP A 68 2.72 1.84 -15.33
CA ASP A 68 2.47 2.14 -16.75
C ASP A 68 1.73 0.99 -17.44
N GLN A 69 1.07 1.28 -18.57
CA GLN A 69 0.25 0.31 -19.30
C GLN A 69 0.98 -1.02 -19.60
N PRO A 70 2.23 -1.05 -20.08
CA PRO A 70 2.93 -2.32 -20.32
C PRO A 70 3.19 -3.13 -19.04
N CYS A 71 3.29 -2.46 -17.90
CA CYS A 71 3.40 -3.13 -16.62
C CYS A 71 2.05 -3.65 -16.13
N GLU A 72 0.99 -2.86 -16.32
CA GLU A 72 -0.38 -3.27 -16.01
C GLU A 72 -0.77 -4.54 -16.77
N ASP A 73 -0.49 -4.61 -18.08
CA ASP A 73 -0.77 -5.79 -18.88
C ASP A 73 -0.05 -7.05 -18.34
N GLN A 74 1.21 -6.89 -17.88
CA GLN A 74 1.97 -7.98 -17.25
C GLN A 74 1.40 -8.38 -15.89
N PHE A 75 0.99 -7.40 -15.09
CA PHE A 75 0.40 -7.63 -13.77
C PHE A 75 -0.95 -8.35 -13.88
N VAL A 76 -1.81 -7.96 -14.83
CA VAL A 76 -3.08 -8.65 -15.14
C VAL A 76 -2.83 -10.10 -15.54
N SER A 77 -1.85 -10.36 -16.42
CA SER A 77 -1.48 -11.72 -16.80
C SER A 77 -1.03 -12.53 -15.58
N ALA A 78 -0.24 -11.94 -14.68
CA ALA A 78 0.25 -12.62 -13.49
C ALA A 78 -0.86 -12.93 -12.47
N ILE A 79 -1.88 -12.06 -12.36
CA ILE A 79 -3.09 -12.35 -11.59
C ILE A 79 -3.78 -13.59 -12.15
N SER A 80 -4.04 -13.62 -13.46
CA SER A 80 -4.72 -14.74 -14.09
C SER A 80 -3.95 -16.06 -13.94
N ASP A 81 -2.63 -16.03 -14.12
CA ASP A 81 -1.77 -17.21 -13.99
C ASP A 81 -1.67 -17.72 -12.55
N ARG A 82 -1.52 -16.81 -11.58
CA ARG A 82 -1.24 -17.19 -10.18
C ARG A 82 -2.50 -17.57 -9.42
N LEU A 83 -3.59 -16.88 -9.70
CA LEU A 83 -4.86 -16.96 -8.95
C LEU A 83 -5.89 -17.80 -9.70
N GLY A 84 -5.65 -18.13 -10.98
CA GLY A 84 -6.54 -18.97 -11.78
C GLY A 84 -7.87 -18.31 -12.14
N ILE A 85 -7.93 -16.98 -12.08
CA ILE A 85 -9.14 -16.19 -12.29
C ILE A 85 -8.89 -15.19 -13.40
N ASP A 86 -9.79 -15.15 -14.36
CA ASP A 86 -9.72 -14.15 -15.41
C ASP A 86 -10.28 -12.82 -14.91
N CYS A 87 -9.40 -11.82 -14.85
CA CYS A 87 -9.69 -10.46 -14.39
C CYS A 87 -9.48 -9.44 -15.53
N PRO A 88 -10.21 -9.57 -16.65
CA PRO A 88 -9.99 -8.71 -17.79
C PRO A 88 -10.35 -7.27 -17.42
N ASP A 89 -9.44 -6.35 -17.75
CA ASP A 89 -9.57 -4.89 -17.61
C ASP A 89 -9.59 -4.33 -16.19
N LEU A 90 -9.41 -5.15 -15.15
CA LEU A 90 -9.33 -4.73 -13.73
C LEU A 90 -10.46 -3.79 -13.26
N ASN A 91 -11.61 -3.76 -13.92
CA ASN A 91 -12.68 -2.83 -13.53
C ASN A 91 -13.18 -3.10 -12.10
N TYR A 92 -13.34 -4.37 -11.75
CA TYR A 92 -13.53 -4.85 -10.39
C TYR A 92 -13.37 -6.36 -10.38
N CYS A 93 -12.49 -6.87 -9.53
CA CYS A 93 -12.26 -8.28 -9.33
C CYS A 93 -12.32 -8.61 -7.85
N ASP A 94 -13.23 -9.51 -7.49
CA ASP A 94 -13.42 -9.95 -6.11
C ASP A 94 -13.55 -11.46 -6.08
N PHE A 95 -12.71 -12.12 -5.28
CA PHE A 95 -12.73 -13.57 -5.16
C PHE A 95 -12.14 -14.03 -3.83
N LEU A 96 -12.43 -15.29 -3.50
CA LEU A 96 -11.93 -15.98 -2.32
C LEU A 96 -11.02 -17.12 -2.75
N ASP A 97 -9.84 -17.22 -2.14
CA ASP A 97 -8.95 -18.37 -2.34
C ASP A 97 -9.30 -19.57 -1.44
N ASP A 98 -8.54 -20.66 -1.59
CA ASP A 98 -8.69 -21.88 -0.81
C ASP A 98 -8.22 -21.76 0.65
N GLN A 99 -7.58 -20.65 1.01
CA GLN A 99 -7.03 -20.32 2.31
C GLN A 99 -7.86 -19.27 3.06
N SER A 100 -9.08 -19.00 2.59
CA SER A 100 -9.99 -18.01 3.16
C SER A 100 -9.45 -16.58 3.11
N TRP A 101 -8.68 -16.24 2.07
CA TRP A 101 -8.35 -14.85 1.75
C TRP A 101 -9.27 -14.32 0.65
N SER A 102 -9.92 -13.20 0.95
CA SER A 102 -10.63 -12.39 -0.03
C SER A 102 -9.67 -11.40 -0.68
N TYR A 103 -9.73 -11.34 -2.00
CA TYR A 103 -8.96 -10.43 -2.83
C TYR A 103 -9.93 -9.44 -3.47
N THR A 104 -9.63 -8.15 -3.42
CA THR A 104 -10.31 -7.13 -4.21
C THR A 104 -9.27 -6.39 -5.03
N ILE A 105 -9.44 -6.37 -6.35
CA ILE A 105 -8.54 -5.70 -7.28
C ILE A 105 -9.39 -4.83 -8.20
N GLU A 106 -9.16 -3.52 -8.17
CA GLU A 106 -9.94 -2.56 -8.97
C GLU A 106 -9.08 -1.43 -9.51
N ARG A 107 -9.33 -1.02 -10.76
CA ARG A 107 -8.74 0.16 -11.35
C ARG A 107 -9.47 1.39 -10.83
N VAL A 108 -8.80 2.18 -10.01
CA VAL A 108 -9.38 3.39 -9.39
C VAL A 108 -9.32 4.59 -10.34
N ARG A 109 -8.26 4.65 -11.15
CA ARG A 109 -8.07 5.64 -12.23
C ARG A 109 -7.02 5.12 -13.22
N GLU A 110 -6.77 5.89 -14.28
CA GLU A 110 -5.73 5.59 -15.25
C GLU A 110 -4.39 5.33 -14.53
N ASN A 111 -3.73 4.21 -14.87
CA ASN A 111 -2.44 3.78 -14.31
C ASN A 111 -2.44 3.52 -12.79
N GLN A 112 -3.60 3.43 -12.13
CA GLN A 112 -3.67 3.16 -10.69
C GLN A 112 -4.70 2.09 -10.34
N ILE A 113 -4.23 1.07 -9.63
CA ILE A 113 -5.01 -0.08 -9.16
C ILE A 113 -5.03 -0.07 -7.64
N ASN A 114 -6.19 -0.28 -7.04
CA ASN A 114 -6.31 -0.69 -5.66
C ASN A 114 -6.19 -2.22 -5.61
N PHE A 115 -5.35 -2.70 -4.71
CA PHE A 115 -5.24 -4.10 -4.37
C PHE A 115 -5.48 -4.26 -2.87
N MET A 116 -6.48 -5.08 -2.53
CA MET A 116 -6.83 -5.40 -1.15
C MET A 116 -6.84 -6.92 -0.95
N LEU A 117 -6.28 -7.35 0.16
CA LEU A 117 -6.26 -8.71 0.66
C LEU A 117 -6.85 -8.73 2.06
N ARG A 118 -7.90 -9.52 2.30
CA ARG A 118 -8.60 -9.60 3.59
C ARG A 118 -8.75 -11.06 4.03
N ALA A 119 -8.36 -11.39 5.26
CA ALA A 119 -8.70 -12.69 5.84
C ALA A 119 -10.21 -12.75 6.15
N THR A 120 -10.85 -13.86 5.78
CA THR A 120 -12.28 -14.13 5.96
C THR A 120 -12.55 -15.32 6.87
#